data_AF-A0A914S3F4-F1
#
_entry.id   AF-A0A914S3F4-F1
#
_cell.length_a   1.000
_cell.length_b   1.000
_cell.length_c   1.000
_cell.angle_alpha   90.00
_cell.angle_beta   90.00
_cell.angle_gamma   90.00
#
_symmetry.space_group_name_H-M   'P 1'
#
loop_
_entity.id
_entity.type
_entity.pdbx_description
1 polymer ?
#
loop_
_entity_poly.entity_id
_entity_poly.type
_entity_poly.pdbx_seq_one_letter_code
_entity_poly.pdbx_strand_id
1 'polypeptide(L)'
;MVDPGRWTTQDSVHIYQVDSQPWRLTVEDQSGKERKFRSIREGGAGEHADYWIFMKSGGEFHAHKVDDWYQFLPCIQHPAKSSDESIRIEGADSPPAECYE
;
A
#
# COMPACT_ATOMS: atom_id res chain seq x y z
N MET A 1 -0.49 -9.89 -41.78
CA MET A 1 -0.30 -8.42 -41.73
C MET A 1 -0.91 -8.00 -40.40
N VAL A 2 -0.07 -7.73 -39.40
CA VAL A 2 -0.50 -7.45 -38.02
C VAL A 2 -0.35 -5.94 -37.84
N ASP A 3 -1.43 -5.23 -37.54
CA ASP A 3 -1.42 -3.77 -37.44
C ASP A 3 -0.50 -3.31 -36.29
N PRO A 4 0.51 -2.47 -36.55
CA PRO A 4 1.38 -1.92 -35.52
C PRO A 4 0.76 -0.62 -35.02
N GLY A 5 0.14 -0.62 -33.83
CA GLY A 5 -0.17 0.68 -33.21
C GLY A 5 -1.28 0.79 -32.18
N ARG A 6 -1.84 -0.29 -31.64
CA ARG A 6 -2.81 -0.16 -30.54
C ARG A 6 -2.20 -0.66 -29.23
N TRP A 7 -1.40 0.19 -28.59
CA TRP A 7 -1.17 0.08 -27.16
C TRP A 7 -2.51 0.37 -26.48
N THR A 8 -3.20 -0.66 -26.01
CA THR A 8 -4.34 -0.46 -25.13
C THR A 8 -3.78 0.02 -23.80
N THR A 9 -3.80 1.34 -23.57
CA THR A 9 -3.71 1.87 -22.21
C THR A 9 -4.91 1.30 -21.49
N GLN A 10 -4.68 0.25 -20.69
CA GLN A 10 -5.64 -0.21 -19.71
C GLN A 10 -5.72 0.93 -18.69
N ASP A 11 -6.59 1.92 -18.94
CA ASP A 11 -6.94 2.91 -17.95
C ASP A 11 -7.56 2.16 -16.79
N SER A 12 -6.74 1.82 -15.80
CA SER A 12 -7.20 1.25 -14.55
C SER A 12 -8.08 2.30 -13.89
N VAL A 13 -9.39 2.13 -13.98
CA VAL A 13 -10.34 2.96 -13.24
C VAL A 13 -10.11 2.67 -11.77
N HIS A 14 -9.46 3.61 -11.08
CA HIS A 14 -9.23 3.52 -9.65
C HIS A 14 -10.56 3.83 -8.94
N ILE A 15 -11.32 2.79 -8.65
CA ILE A 15 -12.56 2.90 -7.87
C ILE A 15 -12.16 3.15 -6.41
N TYR A 16 -12.29 4.39 -5.96
CA TYR A 16 -12.03 4.77 -4.58
C TYR A 16 -13.21 4.32 -3.70
N GLN A 17 -13.04 3.20 -3.01
CA GLN A 17 -13.94 2.79 -1.94
C GLN A 17 -13.36 3.28 -0.61
N VAL A 18 -14.08 4.20 0.05
CA VAL A 18 -13.64 4.84 1.30
C VAL A 18 -13.33 3.83 2.40
N ASP A 19 -14.15 2.79 2.55
CA ASP A 19 -13.99 1.75 3.57
C ASP A 19 -12.81 0.80 3.28
N SER A 20 -12.35 0.80 2.04
CA SER A 20 -11.20 0.00 1.59
C SER A 20 -9.88 0.77 1.68
N GLN A 21 -9.89 2.02 2.19
CA GLN A 21 -8.69 2.82 2.32
C GLN A 21 -7.93 2.53 3.63
N PRO A 22 -6.59 2.60 3.62
CA PRO A 22 -5.80 2.48 4.83
C PRO A 22 -6.01 3.68 5.76
N TRP A 23 -6.15 3.40 7.05
CA TRP A 23 -6.23 4.42 8.10
C TRP A 23 -4.87 5.07 8.35
N ARG A 24 -4.88 6.36 8.65
CA ARG A 24 -3.71 7.12 9.10
C ARG A 24 -3.94 7.58 10.53
N LEU A 25 -3.12 7.09 11.45
CA LEU A 25 -3.19 7.42 12.87
C LEU A 25 -2.02 8.32 13.25
N THR A 26 -2.33 9.45 13.87
CA THR A 26 -1.35 10.35 14.47
C THR A 26 -1.57 10.38 15.97
N VAL A 27 -0.53 10.07 16.74
CA VAL A 27 -0.55 10.11 18.20
C VAL A 27 0.47 11.14 18.66
N GLU A 28 0.02 12.13 19.43
CA GLU A 28 0.89 13.06 20.13
C GLU A 28 1.36 12.44 21.43
N ASP A 29 2.68 12.42 21.63
CA ASP A 29 3.27 12.01 22.89
C ASP A 29 3.30 13.17 23.89
N GLN A 30 3.41 12.88 25.19
CA GLN A 30 3.52 13.90 26.26
C GLN A 30 4.74 14.80 26.08
N SER A 31 5.74 14.34 25.32
CA SER A 31 6.94 15.08 24.93
C SER A 31 6.72 16.06 23.75
N GLY A 32 5.51 16.14 23.18
CA GLY A 32 5.18 16.95 22.01
C GLY A 32 5.63 16.33 20.67
N LYS A 33 6.13 15.10 20.69
CA LYS A 33 6.55 14.38 19.47
C LYS A 33 5.36 13.65 18.83
N GLU A 34 5.11 13.92 17.55
CA GLU A 34 4.13 13.18 16.76
C GLU A 34 4.66 11.80 16.33
N ARG A 35 3.90 10.74 16.61
CA ARG A 35 4.10 9.40 16.04
C ARG A 35 3.02 9.13 15.02
N LYS A 36 3.44 8.80 13.79
CA LYS A 36 2.54 8.51 12.67
C LYS A 36 2.52 7.03 12.39
N PHE A 37 1.34 6.48 12.15
CA PHE A 37 1.11 5.08 11.81
C PHE A 37 0.20 5.00 10.58
N ARG A 38 0.40 3.97 9.77
CA ARG A 38 -0.50 3.59 8.67
C ARG A 38 -1.09 2.22 8.97
N SER A 39 -2.36 2.02 8.67
CA SER A 39 -2.97 0.69 8.77
C SER A 39 -2.81 -0.09 7.47
N ILE A 40 -2.81 -1.41 7.62
CA ILE A 40 -3.04 -2.37 6.54
C ILE A 40 -4.26 -3.17 6.98
N ARG A 41 -5.29 -3.24 6.13
CA ARG A 41 -6.45 -4.12 6.36
C ARG A 41 -5.99 -5.54 6.04
N GLU A 42 -5.89 -6.39 7.06
CA GLU A 42 -5.75 -7.82 6.82
C GLU A 42 -7.12 -8.30 6.36
N GLY A 43 -7.21 -8.87 5.17
CA GLY A 43 -8.47 -9.30 4.58
C GLY A 43 -9.20 -10.22 5.55
N GLY A 44 -10.33 -9.73 6.07
CA GLY A 44 -11.30 -10.42 6.92
C GLY A 44 -10.72 -11.38 7.96
N ALA A 45 -10.82 -11.01 9.23
CA ALA A 45 -10.66 -11.96 10.35
C ALA A 45 -11.83 -12.97 10.41
N GLY A 46 -12.28 -13.50 9.28
CA GLY A 46 -13.53 -14.24 9.12
C GLY A 46 -13.47 -15.37 8.09
N GLU A 47 -12.32 -15.61 7.44
CA GLU A 47 -12.24 -16.74 6.48
C GLU A 47 -12.34 -18.10 7.19
N HIS A 48 -11.87 -18.19 8.45
CA HIS A 48 -11.79 -19.46 9.19
C HIS A 48 -12.34 -19.43 10.62
N ALA A 49 -12.58 -18.24 11.20
CA ALA A 49 -13.16 -18.08 12.53
C ALA A 49 -13.72 -16.67 12.69
N ASP A 50 -14.82 -16.50 13.44
CA ASP A 50 -15.32 -15.18 13.84
C ASP A 50 -14.68 -14.75 15.16
N TYR A 51 -14.18 -13.52 15.22
CA TYR A 51 -13.66 -12.94 16.46
C TYR A 51 -14.73 -12.12 17.19
N TRP A 52 -14.74 -12.25 18.53
CA TRP A 52 -15.67 -11.55 19.41
C TRP A 52 -14.91 -10.88 20.54
N ILE A 53 -15.29 -9.64 20.86
CA ILE A 53 -14.78 -8.87 21.99
C ILE A 53 -15.81 -8.95 23.11
N PHE A 54 -15.42 -9.54 24.25
CA PHE A 54 -16.25 -9.56 25.45
C PHE A 54 -15.86 -8.42 26.38
N MET A 55 -16.80 -7.52 26.64
CA MET A 55 -16.62 -6.44 27.60
C MET A 55 -17.45 -6.73 28.85
N LYS A 56 -16.80 -6.71 30.01
CA LYS A 56 -17.48 -6.84 31.30
C LYS A 56 -17.94 -5.46 31.76
N SER A 57 -19.24 -5.31 31.97
CA SER A 57 -19.80 -4.10 32.58
C SER A 57 -20.72 -4.51 33.73
N GLY A 58 -20.31 -4.20 34.95
CA GLY A 58 -21.00 -4.65 36.16
C GLY A 58 -21.01 -6.18 36.28
N GLY A 59 -22.21 -6.77 36.18
CA GLY A 59 -22.46 -8.20 36.36
C GLY A 59 -22.63 -9.02 35.08
N GLU A 60 -22.66 -8.37 33.91
CA GLU A 60 -22.96 -9.03 32.63
C GLU A 60 -21.82 -8.83 31.60
N PHE A 61 -21.76 -9.75 30.63
CA PHE A 61 -20.82 -9.68 29.51
C PHE A 61 -21.55 -9.24 28.25
N HIS A 62 -21.02 -8.20 27.61
CA HIS A 62 -21.45 -7.75 26.30
C HIS A 62 -20.49 -8.33 25.25
N ALA A 63 -21.03 -9.04 24.27
CA ALA A 63 -20.26 -9.62 23.18
C ALA A 63 -20.43 -8.77 21.91
N HIS A 64 -19.32 -8.31 21.35
CA HIS A 64 -19.28 -7.52 20.11
C HIS A 64 -18.53 -8.30 19.04
N LYS A 65 -19.15 -8.52 17.87
CA LYS A 65 -18.49 -9.15 16.74
C LYS A 65 -17.44 -8.19 16.16
N VAL A 66 -16.29 -8.73 15.76
CA VAL A 66 -15.25 -7.98 15.06
C VAL A 66 -15.56 -7.98 13.57
N ASP A 67 -15.70 -6.80 12.98
CA ASP A 67 -15.98 -6.64 11.55
C ASP A 67 -14.69 -6.61 10.71
N ASP A 68 -13.69 -5.85 11.17
CA ASP A 68 -12.45 -5.62 10.43
C ASP A 68 -11.22 -5.73 11.34
N TRP A 69 -10.11 -6.18 10.74
CA TRP A 69 -8.83 -6.31 11.40
C TRP A 69 -7.77 -5.46 10.72
N TYR A 70 -7.12 -4.59 11.50
CA TYR A 70 -6.14 -3.64 11.01
C TYR A 70 -4.80 -3.79 11.73
N GLN A 71 -3.74 -3.96 10.94
CA GLN A 71 -2.37 -3.91 11.45
C GLN A 71 -1.80 -2.50 11.27
N PHE A 72 -1.41 -1.86 12.37
CA PHE A 72 -0.78 -0.53 12.33
C PHE A 72 0.75 -0.63 12.28
N LEU A 73 1.35 -0.02 11.27
CA LEU A 73 2.80 0.06 11.09
C LEU A 73 3.29 1.50 11.28
N PRO A 74 4.44 1.71 11.95
CA PRO A 74 5.02 3.04 12.09
C PRO A 74 5.40 3.61 10.73
N CYS A 75 5.03 4.86 10.49
CA CYS A 75 5.46 5.61 9.32
C CYS A 75 6.85 6.19 9.63
N ILE A 76 7.90 5.50 9.19
CA ILE A 76 9.26 6.01 9.37
C ILE A 76 9.45 7.20 8.43
N GLN A 77 9.60 8.40 9.01
CA GLN A 77 9.89 9.63 8.29
C GLN A 77 11.37 9.65 7.92
N HIS A 78 11.80 8.78 7.01
CA HIS A 78 13.08 9.02 6.34
C HIS A 78 12.86 10.13 5.31
N PRO A 79 13.77 11.13 5.19
CA PRO A 79 13.73 12.05 4.07
C PRO A 79 13.76 11.20 2.79
N ALA A 80 12.75 11.40 1.94
CA ALA A 80 12.62 10.69 0.69
C ALA A 80 13.92 10.87 -0.09
N LYS A 81 14.69 9.79 -0.28
CA LYS A 81 15.73 9.79 -1.29
C LYS A 81 14.99 9.93 -2.62
N SER A 82 15.23 11.03 -3.33
CA SER A 82 14.72 11.24 -4.69
C SER A 82 15.24 10.11 -5.57
N SER A 83 14.49 9.02 -5.66
CA SER A 83 14.79 7.94 -6.59
C SER A 83 14.20 8.34 -7.94
N ASP A 84 14.81 9.36 -8.54
CA ASP A 84 14.63 9.70 -9.94
C ASP A 84 16.00 9.67 -10.61
N GLU A 85 16.71 8.55 -10.45
CA GLU A 85 17.81 8.21 -11.33
C GLU A 85 17.24 7.27 -12.40
N SER A 86 16.74 7.84 -13.48
CA SER A 86 16.68 7.10 -14.73
C SER A 86 18.13 6.77 -15.10
N ILE A 87 18.54 5.50 -14.94
CA ILE A 87 19.82 5.04 -15.49
C ILE A 87 19.74 5.24 -17.01
N ARG A 88 20.31 6.35 -17.47
CA ARG A 88 20.47 6.68 -18.87
C ARG A 88 21.70 5.90 -19.31
N ILE A 89 21.47 4.74 -19.93
CA ILE A 89 22.53 3.91 -20.49
C ILE A 89 23.02 4.62 -21.76
N GLU A 90 23.93 5.57 -21.63
CA GLU A 90 24.71 6.06 -22.78
C GLU A 90 25.82 5.04 -23.06
N GLY A 91 25.61 4.21 -24.06
CA GLY A 91 26.61 3.23 -24.50
C GLY A 91 26.01 1.94 -25.02
N ALA A 92 25.42 2.00 -26.21
CA ALA A 92 25.34 0.83 -27.08
C ALA A 92 25.82 1.26 -28.47
N ASP A 93 26.93 0.64 -28.85
CA ASP A 93 27.79 0.92 -29.98
C ASP A 93 27.07 1.11 -31.32
N SER A 94 27.51 2.11 -32.07
CA SER A 94 27.47 2.06 -33.52
C SER A 94 28.46 0.97 -33.97
N PRO A 95 28.04 -0.12 -34.64
CA PRO A 95 29.00 -1.02 -35.24
C PRO A 95 29.71 -0.31 -36.41
N PRO A 96 31.04 -0.44 -36.56
CA PRO A 96 31.73 0.11 -37.71
C PRO A 96 31.19 -0.54 -38.99
N ALA A 97 31.00 0.29 -40.02
CA ALA A 97 30.70 -0.15 -41.35
C ALA A 97 31.87 -1.00 -41.87
N GLU A 98 31.67 -2.32 -41.97
CA GLU A 98 32.31 -3.21 -42.94
C GLU A 98 31.82 -4.65 -42.68
N CYS A 99 30.80 -5.05 -43.43
CA CYS A 99 30.47 -6.46 -43.66
C CYS A 99 30.51 -6.68 -45.18
N TYR A 100 31.62 -7.27 -45.61
CA TYR A 100 31.78 -8.17 -46.76
C TYR A 100 31.03 -7.85 -48.07
N GLU A 101 31.79 -7.41 -49.08
CA GLU A 101 32.00 -8.17 -50.32
C GLU A 101 33.51 -8.26 -50.61
#